data_AF-A0A949UNE5-F1
#
_entry.id   AF-A0A949UNE5-F1
#
_cell.length_a   1.000
_cell.length_b   1.000
_cell.length_c   1.000
_cell.angle_alpha   90.00
_cell.angle_beta   90.00
_cell.angle_gamma   90.00
#
_symmetry.space_group_name_H-M   'P 1'
#
loop_
_entity.id
_entity.type
_entity.pdbx_description
1 polymer ?
#
loop_
_entity_poly.entity_id
_entity_poly.type
_entity_poly.pdbx_seq_one_letter_code
_entity_poly.pdbx_strand_id
1 'polypeptide(L)'
;MGTTSKDKTFHLGITMAGAVSAGAYTAGFIDYLIEILELWEEQKTIIRAKIASNEKLTSYEEKIPLHDVCIDAFGGASAGGMVGMITALSTYSKMPPVKEPSDVATGNILYDSWVLLDDDTNVKTFEKMLYTNDFENNKDGIPSLLNSEPIDKIADKVFNELVPKEEKRERPKYISEDVRVLVTLCSLRGIPFEFNFDHISSANFPYSPGHRMNEHMIIAHFKFKYDKTKDKDVYLEFDPYKEESKELLKLCTKATGAFPIGLAARHFESQLSKEYIKNCILRNLQIDDESKSAIDIKIKDDFFNFTDVDGGTINNEPYSEVVQVLEELNLKHDPKLPMFGTIMVDPFPNFYNQDESK
;
A
#
# COMPACT_ATOMS: atom_id res chain seq x y z
N MET A 1 -4.87 12.53 -38.27
CA MET A 1 -4.05 13.27 -37.28
C MET A 1 -4.06 12.45 -36.02
N GLY A 2 -2.92 11.90 -35.64
CA GLY A 2 -2.82 10.90 -34.57
C GLY A 2 -3.05 11.54 -33.20
N THR A 3 -4.12 11.12 -32.53
CA THR A 3 -4.28 11.31 -31.09
C THR A 3 -3.22 10.47 -30.41
N THR A 4 -2.28 11.12 -29.74
CA THR A 4 -1.30 10.50 -28.84
C THR A 4 -2.00 9.55 -27.87
N SER A 5 -1.44 8.35 -27.63
CA SER A 5 -2.07 7.23 -26.90
C SER A 5 -2.51 7.51 -25.45
N LYS A 6 -2.19 8.69 -24.89
CA LYS A 6 -2.60 9.07 -23.53
C LYS A 6 -4.11 9.28 -23.38
N ASP A 7 -4.86 9.60 -24.44
CA ASP A 7 -6.30 9.88 -24.35
C ASP A 7 -7.21 8.62 -24.20
N LYS A 8 -6.64 7.41 -24.06
CA LYS A 8 -7.41 6.14 -23.99
C LYS A 8 -6.95 5.14 -22.93
N THR A 9 -6.14 5.56 -21.96
CA THR A 9 -5.75 4.68 -20.85
C THR A 9 -6.80 4.77 -19.74
N PHE A 10 -7.24 3.62 -19.22
CA PHE A 10 -8.07 3.56 -18.03
C PHE A 10 -7.19 3.29 -16.80
N HIS A 11 -7.27 4.15 -15.79
CA HIS A 11 -6.40 4.08 -14.62
C HIS A 11 -7.07 3.33 -13.46
N LEU A 12 -6.29 2.55 -12.72
CA LEU A 12 -6.77 1.71 -11.64
C LEU A 12 -6.04 2.01 -10.34
N GLY A 13 -6.82 2.15 -9.27
CA GLY A 13 -6.32 2.07 -7.90
C GLY A 13 -6.81 0.78 -7.27
N ILE A 14 -5.93 0.00 -6.65
CA ILE A 14 -6.30 -1.25 -5.99
C ILE A 14 -6.26 -1.02 -4.48
N THR A 15 -7.42 -1.14 -3.83
CA THR A 15 -7.53 -1.06 -2.36
C THR A 15 -7.74 -2.45 -1.79
N MET A 16 -6.90 -2.84 -0.85
CA MET A 16 -6.87 -4.17 -0.25
C MET A 16 -7.13 -4.06 1.25
N ALA A 17 -8.19 -4.73 1.70
CA ALA A 17 -8.60 -4.71 3.09
C ALA A 17 -7.64 -5.50 3.99
N GLY A 18 -7.53 -5.07 5.24
CA GLY A 18 -6.89 -5.86 6.28
C GLY A 18 -7.72 -7.08 6.65
N ALA A 19 -7.08 -8.25 6.72
CA ALA A 19 -7.80 -9.52 6.87
C ALA A 19 -7.00 -10.62 7.59
N VAL A 20 -5.91 -10.27 8.30
CA VAL A 20 -5.00 -11.20 8.99
C VAL A 20 -4.63 -12.39 8.07
N SER A 21 -5.06 -13.61 8.37
CA SER A 21 -4.72 -14.82 7.60
C SER A 21 -5.41 -14.88 6.24
N ALA A 22 -6.52 -14.15 6.03
CA ALA A 22 -7.14 -14.06 4.71
C ALA A 22 -6.36 -13.17 3.74
N GLY A 23 -5.17 -12.68 4.12
CA GLY A 23 -4.19 -12.16 3.16
C GLY A 23 -3.85 -13.14 2.04
N ALA A 24 -3.97 -14.46 2.26
CA ALA A 24 -3.84 -15.47 1.22
C ALA A 24 -4.89 -15.34 0.10
N TYR A 25 -6.13 -14.94 0.44
CA TYR A 25 -7.15 -14.63 -0.56
C TYR A 25 -6.74 -13.42 -1.40
N THR A 26 -6.33 -12.33 -0.75
CA THR A 26 -5.89 -11.10 -1.42
C THR A 26 -4.67 -11.37 -2.31
N ALA A 27 -3.69 -12.13 -1.82
CA ALA A 27 -2.51 -12.54 -2.58
C ALA A 27 -2.86 -13.37 -3.82
N GLY A 28 -3.76 -14.35 -3.68
CA GLY A 28 -4.24 -15.16 -4.80
C GLY A 28 -5.02 -14.35 -5.84
N PHE A 29 -5.85 -13.40 -5.42
CA PHE A 29 -6.53 -12.47 -6.33
C PHE A 29 -5.53 -11.64 -7.13
N ILE A 30 -4.50 -11.10 -6.47
CA ILE A 30 -3.48 -10.29 -7.13
C ILE A 30 -2.61 -11.13 -8.07
N ASP A 31 -2.23 -12.34 -7.68
CA ASP A 31 -1.51 -13.27 -8.56
C ASP A 31 -2.29 -13.51 -9.86
N TYR A 32 -3.57 -13.83 -9.75
CA TYR A 32 -4.44 -14.01 -10.90
C TYR A 32 -4.59 -12.74 -11.74
N LEU A 33 -4.79 -11.57 -11.10
CA LEU A 33 -4.90 -10.29 -11.81
C LEU A 33 -3.63 -9.99 -12.62
N ILE A 34 -2.44 -10.20 -12.03
CA ILE A 34 -1.16 -10.04 -12.71
C ILE A 34 -1.05 -11.01 -13.90
N GLU A 35 -1.41 -12.28 -13.71
CA GLU A 35 -1.40 -13.27 -14.80
C GLU A 35 -2.23 -12.79 -15.99
N ILE A 36 -3.48 -12.35 -15.73
CA ILE A 36 -4.39 -11.91 -16.78
C ILE A 36 -3.87 -10.66 -17.48
N LEU A 37 -3.31 -9.70 -16.74
CA LEU A 37 -2.75 -8.47 -17.33
C LEU A 37 -1.52 -8.77 -18.20
N GLU A 38 -0.64 -9.68 -17.78
CA GLU A 38 0.52 -10.13 -18.57
C GLU A 38 0.08 -10.81 -19.86
N LEU A 39 -0.82 -11.80 -19.76
CA LEU A 39 -1.35 -12.51 -20.93
C LEU A 39 -2.05 -11.54 -21.90
N TRP A 40 -2.77 -10.56 -21.38
CA TRP A 40 -3.47 -9.59 -22.20
C TRP A 40 -2.50 -8.62 -22.90
N GLU A 41 -1.48 -8.09 -22.21
CA GLU A 41 -0.45 -7.25 -22.85
C GLU A 41 0.37 -8.00 -23.91
N GLU A 42 0.70 -9.26 -23.66
CA GLU A 42 1.37 -10.13 -24.63
C GLU A 42 0.51 -10.27 -25.90
N GLN A 43 -0.79 -10.54 -25.76
CA GLN A 43 -1.72 -10.63 -26.89
C GLN A 43 -1.92 -9.29 -27.61
N LYS A 44 -2.04 -8.17 -26.87
CA LYS A 44 -2.12 -6.83 -27.49
C LYS A 44 -0.90 -6.54 -28.34
N THR A 45 0.29 -6.96 -27.92
CA THR A 45 1.53 -6.77 -28.67
C THR A 45 1.50 -7.55 -29.99
N ILE A 46 1.07 -8.81 -29.97
CA ILE A 46 0.92 -9.64 -31.18
C ILE A 46 -0.10 -9.02 -32.16
N ILE A 47 -1.27 -8.61 -31.65
CA ILE A 47 -2.33 -8.02 -32.47
C ILE A 47 -1.88 -6.71 -33.09
N ARG A 48 -1.24 -5.82 -32.32
CA ARG A 48 -0.70 -4.54 -32.81
C ARG A 48 0.34 -4.76 -33.91
N ALA A 49 1.20 -5.77 -33.78
CA ALA A 49 2.17 -6.12 -34.82
C ALA A 49 1.50 -6.59 -36.12
N LYS A 50 0.49 -7.47 -36.03
CA LYS A 50 -0.30 -7.92 -37.19
C LYS A 50 -1.04 -6.79 -37.88
N ILE A 51 -1.64 -5.88 -37.12
CA ILE A 51 -2.29 -4.68 -37.67
C ILE A 51 -1.26 -3.83 -38.42
N ALA A 52 -0.06 -3.64 -37.86
CA ALA A 52 0.99 -2.86 -38.50
C ALA A 52 1.54 -3.50 -39.79
N SER A 53 1.52 -4.83 -39.89
CA SER A 53 1.91 -5.58 -41.09
C SER A 53 0.76 -5.85 -42.07
N ASN A 54 -0.45 -5.31 -41.82
CA ASN A 54 -1.68 -5.61 -42.58
C ASN A 54 -2.02 -7.10 -42.65
N GLU A 55 -1.63 -7.88 -41.64
CA GLU A 55 -2.02 -9.28 -41.51
C GLU A 55 -3.47 -9.40 -41.01
N LYS A 56 -4.18 -10.42 -41.49
CA LYS A 56 -5.55 -10.69 -41.08
C LYS A 56 -5.56 -11.26 -39.65
N LEU A 57 -6.35 -10.64 -38.78
CA LEU A 57 -6.61 -11.16 -37.44
C LEU A 57 -7.54 -12.38 -37.50
N THR A 58 -7.38 -13.29 -36.56
CA THR A 58 -8.33 -14.37 -36.30
C THR A 58 -9.60 -13.81 -35.65
N SER A 59 -10.71 -14.57 -35.72
CA SER A 59 -11.97 -14.20 -35.06
C SER A 59 -11.87 -14.13 -33.54
N TYR A 60 -10.85 -14.75 -32.95
CA TYR A 60 -10.52 -14.62 -31.53
C TYR A 60 -9.78 -13.31 -31.24
N GLU A 61 -8.75 -12.99 -32.02
CA GLU A 61 -7.96 -11.76 -31.89
C GLU A 61 -8.81 -10.49 -32.08
N GLU A 62 -9.79 -10.52 -33.00
CA GLU A 62 -10.74 -9.42 -33.21
C GLU A 62 -11.61 -9.12 -31.97
N LYS A 63 -11.75 -10.06 -31.04
CA LYS A 63 -12.52 -9.89 -29.79
C LYS A 63 -11.67 -9.37 -28.63
N ILE A 64 -10.33 -9.38 -28.75
CA ILE A 64 -9.45 -8.93 -27.67
C ILE A 64 -9.43 -7.40 -27.68
N PRO A 65 -9.85 -6.74 -26.58
CA PRO A 65 -9.83 -5.30 -26.52
C PRO A 65 -8.39 -4.76 -26.51
N LEU A 66 -8.15 -3.68 -27.25
CA LEU A 66 -6.82 -3.04 -27.36
C LEU A 66 -6.68 -1.76 -26.53
N HIS A 67 -7.63 -1.49 -25.62
CA HIS A 67 -7.51 -0.36 -24.69
C HIS A 67 -6.37 -0.61 -23.69
N ASP A 68 -5.81 0.46 -23.18
CA ASP A 68 -4.72 0.40 -22.21
C ASP A 68 -5.29 0.58 -20.81
N VAL A 69 -4.75 -0.18 -19.86
CA VAL A 69 -5.08 -0.10 -18.44
C VAL A 69 -3.79 0.15 -17.69
N CYS A 70 -3.81 1.01 -16.69
CA CYS A 70 -2.64 1.37 -15.89
C CYS A 70 -2.99 1.37 -14.41
N ILE A 71 -2.28 0.59 -13.60
CA ILE A 71 -2.40 0.62 -12.15
C ILE A 71 -1.51 1.75 -11.61
N ASP A 72 -2.14 2.73 -11.01
CA ASP A 72 -1.52 3.94 -10.48
C ASP A 72 -1.27 3.86 -8.97
N ALA A 73 -2.04 3.04 -8.24
CA ALA A 73 -1.93 2.94 -6.80
C ALA A 73 -2.27 1.53 -6.28
N PHE A 74 -1.50 1.10 -5.29
CA PHE A 74 -1.85 0.03 -4.36
C PHE A 74 -2.04 0.64 -2.98
N GLY A 75 -3.18 0.40 -2.34
CA GLY A 75 -3.44 0.87 -0.98
C GLY A 75 -3.95 -0.26 -0.10
N GLY A 76 -3.53 -0.30 1.15
CA GLY A 76 -4.05 -1.28 2.10
C GLY A 76 -3.53 -1.10 3.52
N ALA A 77 -4.15 -1.87 4.42
CA ALA A 77 -3.76 -1.99 5.81
C ALA A 77 -3.62 -3.48 6.19
N SER A 78 -2.90 -3.78 7.29
CA SER A 78 -2.69 -5.17 7.73
C SER A 78 -2.19 -6.06 6.59
N ALA A 79 -2.78 -7.24 6.45
CA ALA A 79 -2.56 -8.16 5.33
C ALA A 79 -2.66 -7.50 3.94
N GLY A 80 -3.62 -6.60 3.71
CA GLY A 80 -3.78 -5.92 2.43
C GLY A 80 -2.63 -4.96 2.11
N GLY A 81 -2.13 -4.24 3.13
CA GLY A 81 -0.95 -3.38 3.01
C GLY A 81 0.32 -4.18 2.69
N MET A 82 0.50 -5.33 3.36
CA MET A 82 1.59 -6.27 3.08
C MET A 82 1.51 -6.82 1.64
N VAL A 83 0.33 -7.27 1.18
CA VAL A 83 0.14 -7.72 -0.21
C VAL A 83 0.44 -6.60 -1.19
N GLY A 84 0.03 -5.35 -0.92
CA GLY A 84 0.36 -4.20 -1.75
C GLY A 84 1.87 -3.97 -1.88
N MET A 85 2.62 -4.11 -0.79
CA MET A 85 4.07 -4.03 -0.82
C MET A 85 4.68 -5.15 -1.67
N ILE A 86 4.31 -6.41 -1.42
CA ILE A 86 4.82 -7.57 -2.15
C ILE A 86 4.49 -7.46 -3.65
N THR A 87 3.30 -6.98 -3.98
CA THR A 87 2.85 -6.74 -5.36
C THR A 87 3.71 -5.68 -6.05
N ALA A 88 4.00 -4.58 -5.37
CA ALA A 88 4.87 -3.56 -5.91
C ALA A 88 6.30 -4.08 -6.14
N LEU A 89 6.83 -4.89 -5.22
CA LEU A 89 8.12 -5.56 -5.37
C LEU A 89 8.13 -6.58 -6.52
N SER A 90 7.04 -7.31 -6.71
CA SER A 90 6.93 -8.31 -7.78
C SER A 90 7.03 -7.70 -9.17
N THR A 91 6.76 -6.40 -9.34
CA THR A 91 6.96 -5.69 -10.62
C THR A 91 8.41 -5.64 -11.10
N TYR A 92 9.38 -5.90 -10.22
CA TYR A 92 10.82 -5.91 -10.53
C TYR A 92 11.28 -7.25 -11.15
N SER A 93 10.48 -8.31 -11.04
CA SER A 93 10.75 -9.62 -11.63
C SER A 93 9.51 -10.16 -12.37
N LYS A 94 9.67 -11.19 -13.20
CA LYS A 94 8.50 -11.87 -13.79
C LYS A 94 8.14 -13.03 -12.89
N MET A 95 7.04 -12.89 -12.16
CA MET A 95 6.57 -13.87 -11.20
C MET A 95 5.79 -14.99 -11.94
N PRO A 96 6.10 -16.28 -11.70
CA PRO A 96 5.31 -17.38 -12.26
C PRO A 96 3.95 -17.47 -11.56
N PRO A 97 2.81 -17.49 -12.28
CA PRO A 97 1.50 -17.62 -11.65
C PRO A 97 1.30 -19.01 -11.06
N VAL A 98 0.61 -19.11 -9.91
CA VAL A 98 0.33 -20.38 -9.23
C VAL A 98 -1.11 -20.81 -9.49
N LYS A 99 -1.29 -21.88 -10.26
CA LYS A 99 -2.62 -22.38 -10.68
C LYS A 99 -3.15 -23.51 -9.82
N GLU A 100 -2.24 -24.28 -9.24
CA GLU A 100 -2.54 -25.43 -8.41
C GLU A 100 -1.80 -25.26 -7.08
N PRO A 101 -2.41 -25.66 -5.95
CA PRO A 101 -1.74 -25.59 -4.65
C PRO A 101 -0.41 -26.36 -4.64
N SER A 102 0.59 -25.81 -3.96
CA SER A 102 1.92 -26.38 -3.80
C SER A 102 2.35 -26.29 -2.35
N ASP A 103 2.99 -27.34 -1.84
CA ASP A 103 3.62 -27.37 -0.51
C ASP A 103 5.12 -27.02 -0.58
N VAL A 104 5.63 -26.68 -1.77
CA VAL A 104 7.04 -26.29 -2.00
C VAL A 104 7.11 -24.92 -2.67
N ALA A 105 8.25 -24.24 -2.49
CA ALA A 105 8.50 -22.92 -3.05
C ALA A 105 8.20 -22.87 -4.55
N THR A 106 7.35 -21.93 -4.93
CA THR A 106 6.83 -21.77 -6.30
C THR A 106 7.64 -20.75 -7.10
N GLY A 107 8.42 -19.90 -6.42
CA GLY A 107 9.04 -18.72 -7.01
C GLY A 107 8.07 -17.55 -7.15
N ASN A 108 6.82 -17.73 -6.72
CA ASN A 108 5.82 -16.69 -6.62
C ASN A 108 5.83 -16.10 -5.21
N ILE A 109 6.41 -14.91 -5.05
CA ILE A 109 6.58 -14.30 -3.73
C ILE A 109 5.25 -13.96 -3.04
N LEU A 110 4.14 -13.80 -3.78
CA LEU A 110 2.81 -13.64 -3.16
C LEU A 110 2.34 -14.96 -2.53
N TYR A 111 2.40 -16.05 -3.30
CA TYR A 111 2.01 -17.38 -2.85
C TYR A 111 2.93 -17.89 -1.73
N ASP A 112 4.23 -17.83 -1.93
CA ASP A 112 5.21 -18.35 -0.99
C ASP A 112 5.15 -17.58 0.35
N SER A 113 4.81 -16.29 0.35
CA SER A 113 4.69 -15.49 1.58
C SER A 113 3.38 -15.69 2.34
N TRP A 114 2.29 -16.05 1.66
CA TRP A 114 0.95 -16.12 2.28
C TRP A 114 0.39 -17.53 2.43
N VAL A 115 0.91 -18.48 1.67
CA VAL A 115 0.46 -19.88 1.70
C VAL A 115 1.51 -20.77 2.35
N LEU A 116 2.79 -20.64 1.95
CA LEU A 116 3.87 -21.40 2.58
C LEU A 116 4.36 -20.76 3.88
N LEU A 117 4.20 -19.44 4.04
CA LEU A 117 4.58 -18.70 5.25
C LEU A 117 6.06 -18.96 5.61
N ASP A 118 6.38 -19.06 6.91
CA ASP A 118 7.67 -19.52 7.44
C ASP A 118 7.57 -21.02 7.78
N ASP A 119 6.91 -21.85 6.97
CA ASP A 119 6.89 -23.29 7.21
C ASP A 119 8.22 -23.94 6.82
N ASP A 120 8.75 -24.79 7.70
CA ASP A 120 9.84 -25.70 7.38
C ASP A 120 9.31 -27.14 7.25
N THR A 121 10.15 -28.08 6.77
CA THR A 121 9.79 -29.50 6.61
C THR A 121 9.21 -30.14 7.88
N ASN A 122 9.64 -29.68 9.06
CA ASN A 122 9.30 -30.30 10.34
C ASN A 122 8.39 -29.44 11.23
N VAL A 123 8.35 -28.13 11.02
CA VAL A 123 7.70 -27.18 11.95
C VAL A 123 6.92 -26.15 11.15
N LYS A 124 5.66 -25.98 11.52
CA LYS A 124 4.73 -25.04 10.90
C LYS A 124 4.84 -23.65 11.54
N THR A 125 4.56 -22.61 10.76
CA THR A 125 4.61 -21.20 11.18
C THR A 125 3.86 -20.97 12.49
N PHE A 126 2.63 -21.49 12.61
CA PHE A 126 1.82 -21.35 13.82
C PHE A 126 2.44 -22.03 15.05
N GLU A 127 3.19 -23.12 14.87
CA GLU A 127 3.93 -23.74 15.98
C GLU A 127 5.13 -22.87 16.39
N LYS A 128 5.87 -22.33 15.41
CA LYS A 128 6.99 -21.39 15.66
C LYS A 128 6.52 -20.15 16.43
N MET A 129 5.30 -19.67 16.17
CA MET A 129 4.69 -18.53 16.88
C MET A 129 4.43 -18.81 18.37
N LEU A 130 4.48 -20.06 18.83
CA LEU A 130 4.34 -20.45 20.24
C LEU A 130 5.69 -20.59 20.96
N TYR A 131 6.81 -20.44 20.24
CA TYR A 131 8.15 -20.50 20.84
C TYR A 131 8.45 -19.21 21.60
N THR A 132 9.26 -19.30 22.66
CA THR A 132 9.54 -18.23 23.62
C THR A 132 10.87 -17.50 23.38
N ASN A 133 11.56 -17.84 22.29
CA ASN A 133 12.92 -17.38 22.00
C ASN A 133 12.99 -15.87 21.66
N ASP A 134 11.86 -15.22 21.38
CA ASP A 134 11.74 -13.78 21.17
C ASP A 134 11.81 -12.97 22.48
N PHE A 135 11.58 -13.59 23.64
CA PHE A 135 11.63 -12.89 24.94
C PHE A 135 12.44 -13.57 26.05
N GLU A 136 12.91 -14.80 25.87
CA GLU A 136 13.67 -15.56 26.88
C GLU A 136 14.87 -14.80 27.48
N ASN A 137 15.45 -13.86 26.72
CA ASN A 137 16.56 -13.00 27.17
C ASN A 137 16.23 -11.50 27.12
N ASN A 138 14.95 -11.15 26.95
CA ASN A 138 14.53 -9.77 26.80
C ASN A 138 14.25 -9.13 28.17
N LYS A 139 15.01 -8.07 28.50
CA LYS A 139 14.84 -7.32 29.76
C LYS A 139 13.60 -6.44 29.76
N ASP A 140 13.09 -6.11 28.59
CA ASP A 140 11.94 -5.22 28.41
C ASP A 140 10.60 -5.98 28.49
N GLY A 141 10.66 -7.30 28.67
CA GLY A 141 9.51 -8.17 28.89
C GLY A 141 9.06 -8.93 27.65
N ILE A 142 7.79 -9.32 27.64
CA ILE A 142 7.16 -10.07 26.55
C ILE A 142 6.62 -9.07 25.52
N PRO A 143 7.11 -9.07 24.26
CA PRO A 143 6.75 -8.07 23.26
C PRO A 143 5.31 -8.25 22.74
N SER A 144 4.82 -9.49 22.68
CA SER A 144 3.48 -9.86 22.20
C SER A 144 3.09 -11.25 22.70
N LEU A 145 1.80 -11.59 22.57
CA LEU A 145 1.27 -12.90 22.96
C LEU A 145 1.84 -14.03 22.10
N LEU A 146 2.04 -13.78 20.81
CA LEU A 146 2.65 -14.72 19.87
C LEU A 146 4.02 -14.20 19.45
N ASN A 147 4.96 -15.12 19.26
CA ASN A 147 6.27 -14.82 18.72
C ASN A 147 6.14 -14.35 17.28
N SER A 148 6.66 -13.14 17.03
CA SER A 148 6.54 -12.45 15.73
C SER A 148 7.73 -12.67 14.80
N GLU A 149 8.77 -13.39 15.23
CA GLU A 149 9.92 -13.73 14.38
C GLU A 149 9.53 -14.45 13.08
N PRO A 150 8.55 -15.37 13.03
CA PRO A 150 8.14 -15.99 11.77
C PRO A 150 7.61 -14.95 10.76
N ILE A 151 6.86 -13.95 11.23
CA ILE A 151 6.37 -12.85 10.39
C ILE A 151 7.54 -11.98 9.89
N ASP A 152 8.52 -11.72 10.76
CA ASP A 152 9.71 -10.96 10.40
C ASP A 152 10.53 -11.69 9.32
N LYS A 153 10.67 -13.02 9.44
CA LYS A 153 11.33 -13.86 8.43
C LYS A 153 10.62 -13.85 7.09
N ILE A 154 9.29 -13.95 7.06
CA ILE A 154 8.51 -13.85 5.82
C ILE A 154 8.78 -12.51 5.14
N ALA A 155 8.69 -11.40 5.90
CA ALA A 155 8.98 -10.07 5.37
C ALA A 155 10.41 -10.00 4.83
N ASP A 156 11.42 -10.39 5.63
CA ASP A 156 12.82 -10.35 5.21
C ASP A 156 13.10 -11.21 3.98
N LYS A 157 12.48 -12.38 3.86
CA LYS A 157 12.60 -13.28 2.72
C LYS A 157 12.18 -12.58 1.42
N VAL A 158 11.04 -11.90 1.39
CA VAL A 158 10.55 -11.17 0.20
C VAL A 158 11.59 -10.16 -0.31
N PHE A 159 12.23 -9.42 0.60
CA PHE A 159 13.22 -8.41 0.23
C PHE A 159 14.61 -9.01 -0.09
N ASN A 160 14.91 -10.20 0.41
CA ASN A 160 16.18 -10.89 0.18
C ASN A 160 16.17 -11.74 -1.10
N GLU A 161 15.00 -12.24 -1.51
CA GLU A 161 14.79 -13.01 -2.74
C GLU A 161 14.49 -12.11 -3.95
N LEU A 162 14.48 -10.79 -3.77
CA LEU A 162 14.32 -9.84 -4.86
C LEU A 162 15.48 -9.99 -5.86
N VAL A 163 15.15 -10.01 -7.15
CA VAL A 163 16.16 -10.10 -8.22
C VAL A 163 17.19 -8.96 -8.12
N PRO A 164 18.48 -9.21 -8.41
CA PRO A 164 19.50 -8.16 -8.47
C PRO A 164 19.10 -7.01 -9.38
N LYS A 165 19.61 -5.80 -9.10
CA LYS A 165 19.26 -4.58 -9.85
C LYS A 165 19.56 -4.69 -11.33
N GLU A 166 20.61 -5.41 -11.69
CA GLU A 166 21.08 -5.67 -13.05
C GLU A 166 20.16 -6.64 -13.81
N GLU A 167 19.41 -7.48 -13.09
CA GLU A 167 18.49 -8.48 -13.62
C GLU A 167 17.02 -8.02 -13.55
N LYS A 168 16.77 -6.82 -13.03
CA LYS A 168 15.43 -6.22 -12.96
C LYS A 168 14.80 -6.20 -14.36
N ARG A 169 13.56 -6.71 -14.45
CA ARG A 169 12.81 -6.67 -15.71
C ARG A 169 12.43 -5.24 -16.12
N GLU A 170 12.05 -5.09 -17.39
CA GLU A 170 11.33 -3.89 -17.82
C GLU A 170 9.97 -3.81 -17.11
N ARG A 171 9.63 -2.60 -16.63
CA ARG A 171 8.36 -2.32 -15.97
C ARG A 171 7.19 -2.77 -16.86
N PRO A 172 6.23 -3.56 -16.35
CA PRO A 172 5.03 -3.90 -17.10
C PRO A 172 4.24 -2.66 -17.52
N LYS A 173 3.70 -2.64 -18.75
CA LYS A 173 2.98 -1.48 -19.29
C LYS A 173 1.72 -1.13 -18.52
N TYR A 174 1.13 -2.11 -17.84
CA TYR A 174 -0.05 -1.94 -16.99
C TYR A 174 0.26 -1.44 -15.58
N ILE A 175 1.52 -1.18 -15.22
CA ILE A 175 1.92 -0.54 -13.96
C ILE A 175 2.44 0.85 -14.25
N SER A 176 1.98 1.88 -13.55
CA SER A 176 2.44 3.26 -13.76
C SER A 176 3.94 3.42 -13.48
N GLU A 177 4.62 4.32 -14.20
CA GLU A 177 5.98 4.74 -13.84
C GLU A 177 6.04 5.39 -12.47
N ASP A 178 4.94 6.05 -12.09
CA ASP A 178 4.81 6.78 -10.84
C ASP A 178 3.82 6.11 -9.89
N VAL A 179 3.77 4.76 -9.93
CA VAL A 179 2.87 3.98 -9.07
C VAL A 179 3.11 4.31 -7.60
N ARG A 180 2.01 4.44 -6.85
CA ARG A 180 2.01 4.74 -5.41
C ARG A 180 1.70 3.49 -4.61
N VAL A 181 2.39 3.33 -3.49
CA VAL A 181 2.11 2.26 -2.52
C VAL A 181 1.75 2.93 -1.19
N LEU A 182 0.49 2.79 -0.79
CA LEU A 182 -0.10 3.42 0.37
C LEU A 182 -0.29 2.35 1.44
N VAL A 183 0.45 2.49 2.54
CA VAL A 183 0.35 1.55 3.67
C VAL A 183 -0.18 2.30 4.88
N THR A 184 -1.34 1.88 5.38
CA THR A 184 -1.90 2.44 6.62
C THR A 184 -1.10 1.97 7.82
N LEU A 185 -0.78 2.90 8.71
CA LEU A 185 -0.08 2.74 9.98
C LEU A 185 -0.93 3.36 11.09
N CYS A 186 -0.89 2.77 12.30
CA CYS A 186 -1.61 3.26 13.47
C CYS A 186 -0.63 3.56 14.62
N SER A 187 -0.38 4.85 14.83
CA SER A 187 0.49 5.31 15.90
C SER A 187 -0.20 5.25 17.26
N LEU A 188 0.40 4.58 18.25
CA LEU A 188 -0.04 4.67 19.64
C LEU A 188 0.23 6.06 20.26
N ARG A 189 1.17 6.81 19.68
CA ARG A 189 1.42 8.21 20.03
C ARG A 189 0.50 9.09 19.18
N GLY A 190 -0.55 9.63 19.79
CA GLY A 190 -1.40 10.61 19.11
C GLY A 190 -0.61 11.86 18.71
N ILE A 191 -0.85 12.36 17.49
CA ILE A 191 -0.27 13.59 16.96
C ILE A 191 -1.25 14.73 17.26
N PRO A 192 -0.95 15.60 18.23
CA PRO A 192 -1.90 16.64 18.63
C PRO A 192 -2.00 17.73 17.55
N PHE A 193 -3.23 18.09 17.23
CA PHE A 193 -3.53 19.26 16.40
C PHE A 193 -4.72 20.06 16.94
N GLU A 194 -4.81 21.32 16.53
CA GLU A 194 -5.84 22.26 16.95
C GLU A 194 -6.41 22.98 15.73
N PHE A 195 -7.73 22.89 15.52
CA PHE A 195 -8.44 23.76 14.59
C PHE A 195 -8.75 25.08 15.26
N ASN A 196 -8.31 26.17 14.64
CA ASN A 196 -8.58 27.54 15.06
C ASN A 196 -9.81 28.05 14.32
N PHE A 197 -10.88 28.37 15.04
CA PHE A 197 -12.05 29.02 14.46
C PHE A 197 -11.81 30.53 14.33
N ASP A 198 -12.45 31.14 13.34
CA ASP A 198 -12.38 32.59 13.12
C ASP A 198 -12.67 33.39 14.40
N HIS A 199 -11.99 34.52 14.53
CA HIS A 199 -11.95 35.33 15.75
C HIS A 199 -13.33 35.84 16.20
N ILE A 200 -14.00 35.08 17.07
CA ILE A 200 -15.05 35.63 17.94
C ILE A 200 -14.35 36.23 19.16
N SER A 201 -13.76 37.42 19.03
CA SER A 201 -13.27 38.18 20.18
C SER A 201 -14.42 39.02 20.75
N SER A 202 -14.78 38.80 22.00
CA SER A 202 -15.64 39.70 22.77
C SER A 202 -14.92 40.10 24.05
N ALA A 203 -15.31 41.21 24.68
CA ALA A 203 -14.71 41.67 25.94
C ALA A 203 -14.73 40.61 27.07
N ASN A 204 -15.60 39.60 26.97
CA ASN A 204 -15.74 38.52 27.94
C ASN A 204 -15.00 37.23 27.56
N PHE A 205 -14.45 37.14 26.34
CA PHE A 205 -13.72 35.96 25.84
C PHE A 205 -12.41 36.42 25.17
N PRO A 206 -11.30 36.49 25.92
CA PRO A 206 -10.01 36.96 25.41
C PRO A 206 -9.30 35.95 24.51
N TYR A 207 -9.83 34.73 24.37
CA TYR A 207 -9.27 33.66 23.53
C TYR A 207 -10.32 33.21 22.51
N SER A 208 -9.89 33.00 21.27
CA SER A 208 -10.73 32.37 20.26
C SER A 208 -10.92 30.88 20.59
N PRO A 209 -12.13 30.34 20.44
CA PRO A 209 -12.36 28.91 20.64
C PRO A 209 -11.58 28.11 19.59
N GLY A 210 -11.01 26.98 20.00
CA GLY A 210 -10.34 26.03 19.12
C GLY A 210 -10.77 24.60 19.46
N HIS A 211 -10.70 23.71 18.47
CA HIS A 211 -11.00 22.28 18.64
C HIS A 211 -9.71 21.46 18.61
N ARG A 212 -9.40 20.78 19.71
CA ARG A 212 -8.16 19.99 19.86
C ARG A 212 -8.45 18.51 19.73
N MET A 213 -7.65 17.83 18.94
CA MET A 213 -7.74 16.40 18.67
C MET A 213 -6.34 15.79 18.57
N ASN A 214 -6.28 14.46 18.54
CA ASN A 214 -5.07 13.74 18.20
C ASN A 214 -5.34 12.88 16.95
N GLU A 215 -4.44 12.94 15.98
CA GLU A 215 -4.43 12.00 14.85
C GLU A 215 -3.56 10.79 15.20
N HIS A 216 -4.04 9.59 14.88
CA HIS A 216 -3.32 8.34 15.09
C HIS A 216 -2.99 7.64 13.77
N MET A 217 -3.71 7.98 12.70
CA MET A 217 -3.49 7.43 11.36
C MET A 217 -2.31 8.11 10.68
N ILE A 218 -1.37 7.31 10.22
CA ILE A 218 -0.29 7.72 9.33
C ILE A 218 -0.40 6.88 8.07
N ILE A 219 -0.27 7.50 6.89
CA ILE A 219 -0.11 6.77 5.63
C ILE A 219 1.37 6.80 5.27
N ALA A 220 2.01 5.64 5.19
CA ALA A 220 3.30 5.51 4.52
C ALA A 220 3.05 5.51 3.02
N HIS A 221 3.21 6.68 2.39
CA HIS A 221 2.91 6.94 0.99
C HIS A 221 4.20 6.85 0.17
N PHE A 222 4.49 5.67 -0.36
CA PHE A 222 5.66 5.45 -1.18
C PHE A 222 5.41 5.77 -2.66
N LYS A 223 6.47 6.23 -3.33
CA LYS A 223 6.48 6.66 -4.73
C LYS A 223 7.63 6.00 -5.47
N PHE A 224 7.35 5.38 -6.63
CA PHE A 224 8.37 4.75 -7.48
C PHE A 224 9.28 5.79 -8.16
N LYS A 225 8.70 6.81 -8.80
CA LYS A 225 9.46 7.87 -9.50
C LYS A 225 9.80 9.01 -8.54
N TYR A 226 10.52 8.68 -7.49
CA TYR A 226 10.87 9.62 -6.43
C TYR A 226 11.91 10.67 -6.90
N ASP A 227 11.59 11.94 -6.73
CA ASP A 227 12.44 13.10 -6.95
C ASP A 227 12.67 13.79 -5.60
N LYS A 228 13.85 13.57 -5.00
CA LYS A 228 14.23 14.14 -3.70
C LYS A 228 14.04 15.66 -3.60
N THR A 229 14.08 16.41 -4.71
CA THR A 229 13.90 17.87 -4.66
C THR A 229 12.45 18.29 -4.51
N LYS A 230 11.51 17.47 -5.00
CA LYS A 230 10.07 17.79 -5.04
C LYS A 230 9.25 16.99 -4.03
N ASP A 231 9.67 15.76 -3.76
CA ASP A 231 8.89 14.78 -3.02
C ASP A 231 9.31 14.65 -1.56
N LYS A 232 10.41 15.30 -1.17
CA LYS A 232 10.90 15.28 0.22
C LYS A 232 9.81 15.80 1.16
N ASP A 233 9.60 15.07 2.25
CA ASP A 233 8.60 15.37 3.28
C ASP A 233 7.14 15.34 2.75
N VAL A 234 6.90 14.81 1.54
CA VAL A 234 5.55 14.62 0.98
C VAL A 234 5.31 13.14 0.68
N TYR A 235 6.30 12.49 0.06
CA TYR A 235 6.27 11.06 -0.26
C TYR A 235 7.52 10.37 0.27
N LEU A 236 7.43 9.05 0.39
CA LEU A 236 8.54 8.17 0.71
C LEU A 236 9.10 7.55 -0.58
N GLU A 237 10.41 7.34 -0.64
CA GLU A 237 11.06 6.70 -1.78
C GLU A 237 10.77 5.20 -1.79
N PHE A 238 10.27 4.66 -2.91
CA PHE A 238 10.19 3.21 -3.14
C PHE A 238 11.39 2.76 -3.98
N ASP A 239 12.49 2.41 -3.32
CA ASP A 239 13.64 1.78 -3.97
C ASP A 239 14.18 0.63 -3.10
N PRO A 240 13.81 -0.63 -3.39
CA PRO A 240 14.25 -1.77 -2.60
C PRO A 240 15.77 -2.06 -2.73
N TYR A 241 16.48 -1.39 -3.65
CA TYR A 241 17.93 -1.52 -3.80
C TYR A 241 18.73 -0.46 -3.04
N LYS A 242 18.06 0.55 -2.48
CA LYS A 242 18.69 1.55 -1.61
C LYS A 242 18.41 1.18 -0.16
N GLU A 243 19.46 0.94 0.61
CA GLU A 243 19.36 0.39 1.98
C GLU A 243 18.37 1.15 2.88
N GLU A 244 18.45 2.48 2.93
CA GLU A 244 17.54 3.33 3.73
C GLU A 244 16.07 3.14 3.32
N SER A 245 15.78 3.06 2.02
CA SER A 245 14.42 2.83 1.52
C SER A 245 13.99 1.39 1.78
N LYS A 246 14.85 0.40 1.53
CA LYS A 246 14.60 -1.01 1.80
C LYS A 246 14.21 -1.26 3.26
N GLU A 247 14.96 -0.70 4.20
CA GLU A 247 14.68 -0.87 5.63
C GLU A 247 13.38 -0.18 6.05
N LEU A 248 13.06 1.00 5.49
CA LEU A 248 11.77 1.65 5.74
C LEU A 248 10.59 0.87 5.12
N LEU A 249 10.75 0.33 3.91
CA LEU A 249 9.74 -0.53 3.27
C LEU A 249 9.46 -1.77 4.12
N LYS A 250 10.51 -2.45 4.60
CA LYS A 250 10.39 -3.58 5.52
C LYS A 250 9.71 -3.19 6.83
N LEU A 251 10.11 -2.07 7.43
CA LEU A 251 9.53 -1.59 8.68
C LEU A 251 8.04 -1.34 8.52
N CYS A 252 7.62 -0.57 7.49
CA CYS A 252 6.21 -0.30 7.20
C CYS A 252 5.42 -1.58 6.91
N THR A 253 6.02 -2.54 6.18
CA THR A 253 5.38 -3.85 5.89
C THR A 253 5.11 -4.64 7.16
N LYS A 254 6.08 -4.70 8.08
CA LYS A 254 5.93 -5.40 9.37
C LYS A 254 5.02 -4.64 10.34
N ALA A 255 4.99 -3.31 10.25
CA ALA A 255 4.22 -2.43 11.11
C ALA A 255 2.72 -2.51 10.79
N THR A 256 2.37 -2.42 9.51
CA THR A 256 0.95 -2.43 9.11
C THR A 256 0.23 -3.72 9.52
N GLY A 257 0.91 -4.87 9.57
CA GLY A 257 0.34 -6.14 10.07
C GLY A 257 0.90 -6.61 11.42
N ALA A 258 1.42 -5.68 12.24
CA ALA A 258 1.43 -5.90 13.69
C ALA A 258 -0.02 -6.15 14.16
N PHE A 259 -0.25 -6.63 15.38
CA PHE A 259 -1.62 -6.85 15.87
C PHE A 259 -1.66 -6.56 17.36
N PRO A 260 -2.51 -5.61 17.83
CA PRO A 260 -2.55 -5.24 19.24
C PRO A 260 -2.59 -6.48 20.14
N ILE A 261 -1.63 -6.58 21.07
CA ILE A 261 -1.42 -7.72 21.97
C ILE A 261 -0.90 -8.99 21.26
N GLY A 262 -1.46 -9.37 20.10
CA GLY A 262 -1.14 -10.64 19.43
C GLY A 262 0.23 -10.70 18.77
N LEU A 263 0.61 -9.67 18.01
CA LEU A 263 1.90 -9.58 17.31
C LEU A 263 2.64 -8.32 17.72
N ALA A 264 3.97 -8.36 17.71
CA ALA A 264 4.83 -7.32 18.24
C ALA A 264 4.58 -5.98 17.52
N ALA A 265 4.38 -4.93 18.31
CA ALA A 265 4.34 -3.56 17.82
C ALA A 265 5.68 -3.15 17.21
N ARG A 266 5.68 -2.20 16.27
CA ARG A 266 6.90 -1.74 15.59
C ARG A 266 7.27 -0.34 15.99
N HIS A 267 8.56 -0.09 16.18
CA HIS A 267 9.05 1.21 16.64
C HIS A 267 9.64 1.99 15.48
N PHE A 268 9.12 3.20 15.28
CA PHE A 268 9.64 4.16 14.32
C PHE A 268 10.51 5.16 15.07
N GLU A 269 11.82 5.01 14.95
CA GLU A 269 12.80 5.92 15.54
C GLU A 269 13.55 6.66 14.44
N SER A 270 13.40 7.98 14.40
CA SER A 270 14.03 8.87 13.41
C SER A 270 13.77 8.49 11.94
N GLN A 271 12.62 7.84 11.67
CA GLN A 271 12.25 7.36 10.33
C GLN A 271 11.44 8.39 9.55
N LEU A 272 10.47 9.04 10.20
CA LEU A 272 9.56 9.97 9.57
C LEU A 272 9.80 11.38 10.12
N SER A 273 10.10 12.31 9.21
CA SER A 273 10.30 13.71 9.58
C SER A 273 9.01 14.34 10.08
N LYS A 274 9.14 15.37 10.92
CA LYS A 274 8.01 16.18 11.36
C LYS A 274 7.21 16.78 10.20
N GLU A 275 7.90 17.24 9.16
CA GLU A 275 7.22 17.86 8.00
C GLU A 275 6.48 16.81 7.17
N TYR A 276 7.01 15.59 7.04
CA TYR A 276 6.28 14.47 6.45
C TYR A 276 4.98 14.17 7.20
N ILE A 277 5.04 14.07 8.53
CA ILE A 277 3.85 13.80 9.35
C ILE A 277 2.82 14.92 9.24
N LYS A 278 3.26 16.18 9.23
CA LYS A 278 2.34 17.31 9.02
C LYS A 278 1.63 17.22 7.67
N ASN A 279 2.37 16.95 6.59
CA ASN A 279 1.78 16.80 5.27
C ASN A 279 0.83 15.60 5.19
N CYS A 280 1.16 14.49 5.86
CA CYS A 280 0.26 13.35 5.99
C CYS A 280 -1.06 13.72 6.67
N ILE A 281 -1.03 14.47 7.78
CA ILE A 281 -2.25 14.92 8.49
C ILE A 281 -3.07 15.86 7.61
N LEU A 282 -2.43 16.85 7.00
CA LEU A 282 -3.10 17.81 6.13
C LEU A 282 -3.82 17.11 4.99
N ARG A 283 -3.17 16.13 4.37
CA ARG A 283 -3.75 15.30 3.32
C ARG A 283 -4.92 14.44 3.82
N ASN A 284 -4.75 13.72 4.92
CA ASN A 284 -5.80 12.88 5.52
C ASN A 284 -7.06 13.68 5.85
N LEU A 285 -6.88 14.90 6.37
CA LEU A 285 -7.97 15.83 6.72
C LEU A 285 -8.46 16.65 5.52
N GLN A 286 -7.89 16.46 4.32
CA GLN A 286 -8.21 17.19 3.09
C GLN A 286 -8.10 18.72 3.26
N ILE A 287 -7.10 19.17 4.02
CA ILE A 287 -6.80 20.58 4.23
C ILE A 287 -5.91 21.07 3.10
N ASP A 288 -6.46 21.94 2.25
CA ASP A 288 -5.73 22.61 1.18
C ASP A 288 -4.75 23.67 1.71
N ASP A 289 -3.87 24.14 0.81
CA ASP A 289 -2.87 25.17 1.13
C ASP A 289 -3.49 26.48 1.64
N GLU A 290 -4.69 26.84 1.17
CA GLU A 290 -5.40 28.06 1.54
C GLU A 290 -5.95 27.98 2.98
N SER A 291 -6.29 26.78 3.42
CA SER A 291 -6.89 26.50 4.74
C SER A 291 -5.86 26.09 5.80
N LYS A 292 -4.57 25.97 5.45
CA LYS A 292 -3.49 25.57 6.39
C LYS A 292 -3.41 26.42 7.65
N SER A 293 -3.76 27.71 7.59
CA SER A 293 -3.75 28.59 8.77
C SER A 293 -4.82 28.22 9.81
N ALA A 294 -5.85 27.48 9.41
CA ALA A 294 -6.91 27.04 10.30
C ALA A 294 -6.51 25.87 11.19
N ILE A 295 -5.36 25.21 10.95
CA ILE A 295 -4.89 24.06 11.72
C ILE A 295 -3.47 24.26 12.25
N ASP A 296 -3.26 24.00 13.53
CA ASP A 296 -1.94 23.98 14.18
C ASP A 296 -1.56 22.55 14.60
N ILE A 297 -0.57 21.96 13.93
CA ILE A 297 -0.07 20.60 14.19
C ILE A 297 1.17 20.66 15.09
N LYS A 298 1.08 20.06 16.28
CA LYS A 298 2.05 20.25 17.37
C LYS A 298 3.04 19.08 17.46
N ILE A 299 4.12 19.16 16.68
CA ILE A 299 5.26 18.25 16.76
C ILE A 299 6.51 19.06 17.11
N LYS A 300 7.18 18.69 18.20
CA LYS A 300 8.35 19.42 18.73
C LYS A 300 9.66 18.99 18.10
N ASP A 301 9.84 17.68 17.98
CA ASP A 301 11.09 17.06 17.52
C ASP A 301 11.18 17.08 15.98
N ASP A 302 12.40 17.02 15.43
CA ASP A 302 12.61 16.99 13.97
C ASP A 302 12.06 15.72 13.32
N PHE A 303 11.98 14.64 14.09
CA PHE A 303 11.40 13.36 13.71
C PHE A 303 10.28 12.98 14.66
N PHE A 304 9.22 12.40 14.12
CA PHE A 304 8.13 11.89 14.94
C PHE A 304 8.40 10.43 15.31
N ASN A 305 8.89 10.21 16.53
CA ASN A 305 9.08 8.86 17.06
C ASN A 305 7.78 8.30 17.62
N PHE A 306 7.43 7.08 17.24
CA PHE A 306 6.22 6.41 17.72
C PHE A 306 6.32 4.90 17.71
N THR A 307 5.40 4.28 18.44
CA THR A 307 5.13 2.84 18.38
C THR A 307 3.90 2.64 17.52
N ASP A 308 4.02 1.83 16.48
CA ASP A 308 2.97 1.46 15.55
C ASP A 308 2.32 0.13 15.94
N VAL A 309 1.00 0.08 15.77
CA VAL A 309 0.19 -1.14 15.77
C VAL A 309 -0.56 -1.25 14.44
N ASP A 310 -1.20 -2.40 14.18
CA ASP A 310 -1.91 -2.69 12.93
C ASP A 310 -2.66 -1.45 12.38
N GLY A 311 -2.33 -1.06 11.14
CA GLY A 311 -3.02 0.05 10.46
C GLY A 311 -4.52 -0.20 10.29
N GLY A 312 -4.93 -1.48 10.20
CA GLY A 312 -6.32 -1.91 10.13
C GLY A 312 -7.11 -1.61 11.40
N THR A 313 -6.44 -1.29 12.52
CA THR A 313 -7.11 -0.83 13.75
C THR A 313 -7.77 0.54 13.58
N ILE A 314 -7.22 1.41 12.72
CA ILE A 314 -7.72 2.77 12.50
C ILE A 314 -8.44 2.93 11.17
N ASN A 315 -7.89 2.37 10.10
CA ASN A 315 -8.49 2.39 8.78
C ASN A 315 -8.08 1.14 8.00
N ASN A 316 -9.02 0.20 7.90
CA ASN A 316 -8.79 -1.08 7.26
C ASN A 316 -8.59 -0.98 5.74
N GLU A 317 -9.13 0.07 5.12
CA GLU A 317 -9.14 0.27 3.66
C GLU A 317 -8.95 1.75 3.30
N PRO A 318 -7.75 2.18 2.89
CA PRO A 318 -7.48 3.60 2.59
C PRO A 318 -8.05 4.06 1.23
N TYR A 319 -9.36 3.85 0.98
CA TYR A 319 -10.01 4.18 -0.30
C TYR A 319 -9.87 5.66 -0.67
N SER A 320 -10.15 6.56 0.27
CA SER A 320 -10.07 8.00 0.03
C SER A 320 -8.68 8.40 -0.44
N GLU A 321 -7.65 7.77 0.10
CA GLU A 321 -6.26 8.03 -0.24
C GLU A 321 -5.91 7.51 -1.63
N VAL A 322 -6.37 6.31 -1.98
CA VAL A 322 -6.23 5.72 -3.31
C VAL A 322 -6.95 6.58 -4.36
N VAL A 323 -8.16 7.05 -4.07
CA VAL A 323 -8.94 7.92 -4.98
C VAL A 323 -8.24 9.27 -5.16
N GLN A 324 -7.76 9.89 -4.08
CA GLN A 324 -6.98 11.14 -4.18
C GLN A 324 -5.75 10.95 -5.09
N VAL A 325 -5.03 9.83 -4.97
CA VAL A 325 -3.90 9.54 -5.89
C VAL A 325 -4.36 9.45 -7.34
N LEU A 326 -5.49 8.78 -7.61
CA LEU A 326 -6.03 8.70 -8.97
C LEU A 326 -6.40 10.09 -9.52
N GLU A 327 -7.02 10.95 -8.72
CA GLU A 327 -7.36 12.33 -9.09
C GLU A 327 -6.10 13.17 -9.37
N GLU A 328 -5.07 13.04 -8.54
CA GLU A 328 -3.80 13.77 -8.66
C GLU A 328 -2.98 13.36 -9.89
N LEU A 329 -2.96 12.08 -10.22
CA LEU A 329 -2.28 11.58 -11.41
C LEU A 329 -3.09 11.87 -12.69
N ASN A 330 -4.40 12.12 -12.55
CA ASN A 330 -5.33 12.38 -13.64
C ASN A 330 -6.03 13.76 -13.51
N LEU A 331 -5.24 14.83 -13.34
CA LEU A 331 -5.71 16.22 -13.09
C LEU A 331 -6.74 16.79 -14.10
N LYS A 332 -6.85 16.20 -15.29
CA LYS A 332 -7.76 16.66 -16.37
C LYS A 332 -8.94 15.70 -16.58
N HIS A 333 -9.24 14.85 -15.60
CA HIS A 333 -10.32 13.90 -15.70
C HIS A 333 -11.67 14.61 -15.88
N ASP A 334 -12.55 14.03 -16.70
CA ASP A 334 -13.95 14.46 -16.79
C ASP A 334 -14.70 13.89 -15.59
N PRO A 335 -15.33 14.69 -14.71
CA PRO A 335 -16.07 14.16 -13.56
C PRO A 335 -17.16 13.15 -13.91
N LYS A 336 -17.69 13.17 -15.15
CA LYS A 336 -18.69 12.20 -15.62
C LYS A 336 -18.06 10.92 -16.17
N LEU A 337 -16.84 11.01 -16.68
CA LEU A 337 -16.09 9.91 -17.27
C LEU A 337 -14.61 10.06 -16.89
N PRO A 338 -14.27 9.79 -15.61
CA PRO A 338 -12.95 10.14 -15.09
C PRO A 338 -11.80 9.33 -15.71
N MET A 339 -12.13 8.25 -16.45
CA MET A 339 -11.17 7.31 -17.02
C MET A 339 -10.26 6.68 -15.96
N PHE A 340 -10.73 6.62 -14.72
CA PHE A 340 -10.14 5.85 -13.65
C PHE A 340 -11.20 5.20 -12.76
N GLY A 341 -10.81 4.19 -12.00
CA GLY A 341 -11.68 3.52 -11.03
C GLY A 341 -10.88 2.74 -10.00
N THR A 342 -11.55 2.30 -8.94
CA THR A 342 -10.94 1.49 -7.90
C THR A 342 -11.40 0.03 -7.97
N ILE A 343 -10.49 -0.90 -7.70
CA ILE A 343 -10.79 -2.30 -7.42
C ILE A 343 -10.61 -2.51 -5.93
N MET A 344 -11.66 -2.99 -5.28
CA MET A 344 -11.65 -3.38 -3.88
C MET A 344 -11.43 -4.88 -3.77
N VAL A 345 -10.41 -5.28 -3.03
CA VAL A 345 -10.13 -6.67 -2.69
C VAL A 345 -10.32 -6.81 -1.19
N ASP A 346 -11.47 -7.34 -0.82
CA ASP A 346 -11.86 -7.54 0.57
C ASP A 346 -12.35 -8.98 0.75
N PRO A 347 -11.63 -9.81 1.54
CA PRO A 347 -12.07 -11.16 1.87
C PRO A 347 -13.36 -11.21 2.72
N PHE A 348 -13.69 -10.13 3.43
CA PHE A 348 -14.80 -10.05 4.37
C PHE A 348 -15.67 -8.79 4.15
N PRO A 349 -16.25 -8.62 2.96
CA PRO A 349 -16.98 -7.40 2.62
C PRO A 349 -18.25 -7.26 3.46
N ASN A 350 -18.52 -6.02 3.88
CA ASN A 350 -19.78 -5.68 4.52
C ASN A 350 -20.92 -5.71 3.49
N PHE A 351 -21.87 -6.63 3.67
CA PHE A 351 -23.08 -6.69 2.86
C PHE A 351 -24.20 -5.89 3.54
N TYR A 352 -24.68 -4.84 2.87
CA TYR A 352 -25.82 -4.07 3.36
C TYR A 352 -27.13 -4.69 2.84
N ASN A 353 -27.97 -5.21 3.73
CA ASN A 353 -29.32 -5.63 3.37
C ASN A 353 -30.22 -4.40 3.26
N GLN A 354 -30.46 -3.93 2.03
CA GLN A 354 -31.28 -2.74 1.78
C GLN A 354 -32.72 -2.88 2.32
N ASP A 355 -33.23 -4.10 2.47
CA ASP A 355 -34.58 -4.37 2.95
C ASP A 355 -34.75 -4.23 4.48
N GLU A 356 -33.66 -4.22 5.26
CA GLU A 356 -33.68 -4.08 6.72
C GLU A 356 -33.63 -2.61 7.20
N SER A 357 -33.52 -1.66 6.28
CA SER A 357 -33.37 -0.23 6.57
C SER A 357 -34.67 0.60 6.43
N LYS A 358 -35.84 -0.06 6.35
CA LYS A 358 -37.15 0.60 6.27
C LYS A 358 -37.78 0.87 7.63
#